data_AF-A0A8J3GSJ5-F1
#
_entry.id   AF-A0A8J3GSJ5-F1
#
_cell.length_a   1.000
_cell.length_b   1.000
_cell.length_c   1.000
_cell.angle_alpha   90.00
_cell.angle_beta   90.00
_cell.angle_gamma   90.00
#
_symmetry.space_group_name_H-M   'P 1'
#
loop_
_entity.id
_entity.type
_entity.pdbx_description
1 polymer ?
#
loop_
_entity_poly.entity_id
_entity_poly.type
_entity_poly.pdbx_seq_one_letter_code
_entity_poly.pdbx_strand_id
1 'polypeptide(L)'
;MSGARTTDVEFGIREWLGELTVGSPAPAVATFDTRVKTPRLPGSAAKAAARLARRLRLDVRDRESFFVGDQDGPLLDGELDRAADWARGLVHDLDD
;
A
#
# COMPACT_ATOMS: atom_id res chain seq x y z
N MET A 1 7.03 25.07 -1.41
CA MET A 1 7.20 23.98 -2.38
C MET A 1 8.25 23.02 -1.84
N SER A 2 7.86 21.83 -1.37
CA SER A 2 8.79 20.69 -1.31
C SER A 2 7.99 19.41 -1.19
N GLY A 3 7.50 18.95 -2.35
CA GLY A 3 7.17 17.56 -2.62
C GLY A 3 8.17 16.61 -1.93
N ALA A 4 7.73 15.42 -1.53
CA ALA A 4 8.59 14.30 -1.19
C ALA A 4 9.70 14.31 -2.23
N ARG A 5 10.93 14.57 -1.79
CA ARG A 5 12.06 14.63 -2.71
C ARG A 5 12.08 13.28 -3.39
N THR A 6 11.61 13.23 -4.63
CA THR A 6 11.81 12.11 -5.52
C THR A 6 13.30 12.12 -5.79
N THR A 7 14.09 11.65 -4.82
CA THR A 7 15.35 11.00 -5.15
C THR A 7 14.96 9.96 -6.18
N ASP A 8 15.61 9.95 -7.33
CA ASP A 8 15.50 8.86 -8.30
C ASP A 8 15.90 7.57 -7.58
N VAL A 9 14.94 6.95 -6.89
CA VAL A 9 15.10 5.63 -6.31
C VAL A 9 15.01 4.72 -7.52
N GLU A 10 16.16 4.31 -8.01
CA GLU A 10 16.32 3.36 -9.13
C GLU A 10 15.56 2.04 -8.86
N PHE A 11 15.20 1.79 -7.60
CA PHE A 11 14.54 0.59 -7.14
C PHE A 11 13.27 0.91 -6.32
N GLY A 12 12.10 0.65 -6.91
CA GLY A 12 10.80 0.83 -6.29
C GLY A 12 10.12 -0.50 -5.94
N ILE A 13 8.88 -0.42 -5.47
CA ILE A 13 8.12 -1.61 -5.06
C ILE A 13 7.88 -2.62 -6.19
N ARG A 14 7.87 -2.16 -7.45
CA ARG A 14 7.65 -3.05 -8.60
C ARG A 14 8.89 -3.89 -8.89
N GLU A 15 10.03 -3.24 -8.84
CA GLU A 15 11.35 -3.82 -9.02
C GLU A 15 11.62 -4.81 -7.88
N TRP A 16 11.37 -4.40 -6.63
CA TRP A 16 11.47 -5.28 -5.46
C TRP A 16 10.57 -6.52 -5.55
N LEU A 17 9.30 -6.35 -5.90
CA LEU A 17 8.40 -7.50 -6.10
C LEU A 17 8.87 -8.40 -7.25
N GLY A 18 9.49 -7.85 -8.30
CA GLY A 18 10.01 -8.61 -9.43
C GLY A 18 11.15 -9.57 -9.05
N GLU A 19 11.92 -9.24 -8.02
CA GLU A 19 13.05 -10.05 -7.53
C GLU A 19 12.69 -10.94 -6.33
N LEU A 20 11.46 -10.82 -5.82
CA LEU A 20 11.03 -11.53 -4.63
C LEU A 20 10.92 -13.04 -4.89
N THR A 21 11.73 -13.82 -4.17
CA THR A 21 11.57 -15.28 -4.11
C THR A 21 10.52 -15.62 -3.06
N VAL A 22 9.43 -16.28 -3.48
CA VAL A 22 8.31 -16.63 -2.61
C VAL A 22 8.53 -18.02 -2.02
N GLY A 23 8.58 -18.10 -0.69
CA GLY A 23 8.65 -19.35 0.06
C GLY A 23 7.32 -20.13 0.07
N SER A 24 7.35 -21.34 0.64
CA SER A 24 6.16 -22.17 0.88
C SER A 24 6.03 -22.45 2.39
N PRO A 25 4.90 -22.10 3.04
CA PRO A 25 3.73 -21.44 2.45
C PRO A 25 4.04 -19.99 2.04
N ALA A 26 3.28 -19.48 1.06
CA ALA A 26 3.39 -18.09 0.64
C ALA A 26 2.97 -17.16 1.80
N PRO A 27 3.69 -16.06 2.06
CA PRO A 27 3.30 -15.14 3.11
C PRO A 27 2.01 -14.40 2.75
N ALA A 28 1.22 -14.10 3.77
CA ALA A 28 0.10 -13.18 3.67
C ALA A 28 0.60 -11.74 3.46
N VAL A 29 -0.10 -10.99 2.60
CA VAL A 29 0.29 -9.64 2.19
C VAL A 29 -0.92 -8.72 2.20
N ALA A 30 -0.74 -7.53 2.76
CA ALA A 30 -1.64 -6.39 2.56
C ALA A 30 -0.86 -5.22 1.96
N THR A 31 -1.52 -4.38 1.16
CA THR A 31 -0.87 -3.22 0.54
C THR A 31 -1.60 -1.93 0.86
N PHE A 32 -0.87 -0.85 1.14
CA PHE A 32 -1.47 0.45 1.34
C PHE A 32 -0.67 1.58 0.68
N ASP A 33 -1.31 2.73 0.49
CA ASP A 33 -0.66 3.97 0.05
C ASP A 33 -1.31 5.21 0.66
N THR A 34 -0.67 6.36 0.46
CA THR A 34 -1.25 7.68 0.73
C THR A 34 -1.54 8.39 -0.59
N ARG A 35 -2.67 9.09 -0.68
CA ARG A 35 -3.01 9.88 -1.87
C ARG A 35 -3.81 11.15 -1.56
N VAL A 36 -3.63 12.17 -2.40
CA VAL A 36 -4.43 13.39 -2.32
C VAL A 36 -5.88 13.07 -2.68
N LYS A 37 -6.83 13.53 -1.86
CA LYS A 37 -8.26 13.29 -2.05
C LYS A 37 -8.80 14.14 -3.21
N THR A 38 -8.81 13.60 -4.42
CA THR A 38 -9.41 14.25 -5.60
C THR A 38 -10.47 13.37 -6.27
N PRO A 39 -11.50 13.96 -6.93
CA PRO A 39 -12.68 13.22 -7.37
C PRO A 39 -12.46 12.18 -8.47
N ARG A 40 -11.30 12.15 -9.13
CA ARG A 40 -11.05 11.33 -10.33
C ARG A 40 -9.66 10.72 -10.42
N LEU A 41 -9.07 10.32 -9.29
CA LEU A 41 -7.73 9.73 -9.30
C LEU A 41 -7.75 8.31 -9.91
N PRO A 42 -7.06 8.05 -11.04
CA PRO A 42 -7.06 6.74 -11.68
C PRO A 42 -6.14 5.76 -10.92
N GLY A 43 -6.74 4.72 -10.33
CA GLY A 43 -6.01 3.67 -9.65
C GLY A 43 -5.28 4.12 -8.37
N SER A 44 -4.68 3.17 -7.66
CA SER A 44 -3.85 3.42 -6.49
C SER A 44 -2.56 2.60 -6.60
N ALA A 45 -1.47 3.07 -6.01
CA ALA A 45 -0.23 2.32 -5.91
C ALA A 45 -0.45 1.03 -5.12
N ALA A 46 -1.28 1.08 -4.06
CA ALA A 46 -1.72 -0.10 -3.32
C ALA A 46 -2.37 -1.15 -4.25
N LYS A 47 -3.28 -0.74 -5.14
CA LYS A 47 -3.90 -1.62 -6.14
C LYS A 47 -2.89 -2.18 -7.14
N ALA A 48 -1.92 -1.38 -7.58
CA ALA A 48 -0.88 -1.83 -8.48
C ALA A 48 0.04 -2.87 -7.82
N ALA A 49 0.47 -2.63 -6.58
CA ALA A 49 1.28 -3.56 -5.78
C ALA A 49 0.53 -4.87 -5.51
N ALA A 50 -0.74 -4.81 -5.08
CA ALA A 50 -1.57 -5.99 -4.87
C ALA A 50 -1.69 -6.85 -6.13
N ARG A 51 -1.84 -6.22 -7.31
CA ARG A 51 -1.89 -6.95 -8.59
C ARG A 51 -0.57 -7.66 -8.90
N LEU A 52 0.57 -7.06 -8.58
CA LEU A 52 1.88 -7.69 -8.76
C LEU A 52 2.09 -8.84 -7.76
N ALA A 53 1.76 -8.61 -6.49
CA ALA A 53 1.83 -9.64 -5.45
C ALA A 53 0.99 -10.88 -5.81
N ARG A 54 -0.24 -10.71 -6.31
CA ARG A 54 -1.07 -11.82 -6.80
C ARG A 54 -0.43 -12.60 -7.95
N ARG A 55 0.32 -11.95 -8.85
CA ARG A 55 1.04 -12.65 -9.93
C ARG A 55 2.18 -13.52 -9.41
N LEU A 56 2.74 -13.16 -8.27
CA LEU A 56 3.77 -13.93 -7.56
C LEU A 56 3.17 -15.03 -6.66
N ARG A 57 1.85 -15.24 -6.71
CA ARG A 57 1.12 -16.21 -5.87
C ARG A 57 1.24 -15.94 -4.37
N LEU A 58 1.50 -14.68 -3.99
CA LEU A 58 1.37 -14.22 -2.62
C LEU A 58 -0.10 -14.19 -2.22
N ASP A 59 -0.36 -14.42 -0.93
CA ASP A 59 -1.70 -14.43 -0.38
C ASP A 59 -2.13 -13.01 -0.01
N VAL A 60 -2.73 -12.30 -0.97
CA VAL A 60 -3.11 -10.90 -0.80
C VAL A 60 -4.45 -10.80 -0.06
N ARG A 61 -4.40 -10.43 1.22
CA ARG A 61 -5.56 -10.32 2.12
C ARG A 61 -6.38 -9.08 1.87
N ASP A 62 -5.75 -7.91 1.85
CA ASP A 62 -6.48 -6.66 1.62
C ASP A 62 -5.61 -5.55 1.02
N ARG A 63 -6.25 -4.43 0.65
CA ARG A 63 -5.58 -3.19 0.27
C ARG A 63 -6.37 -1.97 0.70
N GLU A 64 -5.68 -0.89 1.05
CA GLU A 64 -6.34 0.38 1.40
C GLU A 64 -5.55 1.61 0.92
N SER A 65 -6.23 2.74 0.76
CA SER A 65 -5.63 4.05 0.56
C SER A 65 -5.97 4.97 1.71
N PHE A 66 -4.99 5.73 2.21
CA PHE A 66 -5.19 6.80 3.17
C PHE A 66 -5.00 8.16 2.52
N PHE A 67 -5.68 9.17 3.03
CA PHE A 67 -5.79 10.47 2.38
C PHE A 67 -4.90 11.52 3.03
N VAL A 68 -4.25 12.30 2.18
CA VAL A 68 -3.44 13.46 2.57
C VAL A 68 -4.02 14.74 1.98
N GLY A 69 -3.78 15.87 2.65
CA GLY A 69 -4.21 17.19 2.19
C GLY A 69 -3.43 17.67 0.96
N ASP A 70 -2.14 17.37 0.92
CA ASP A 70 -1.25 17.60 -0.22
C ASP A 70 -0.30 16.41 -0.38
N GLN A 71 0.49 16.39 -1.45
CA GLN A 71 1.46 15.32 -1.74
C GLN A 71 2.41 15.03 -0.56
N ASP A 72 2.71 16.06 0.24
CA ASP A 72 3.63 15.99 1.39
C ASP A 72 2.93 15.77 2.72
N GLY A 73 1.62 15.53 2.67
CA GLY A 73 0.79 15.54 3.85
C GLY A 73 0.25 16.93 4.19
N PRO A 74 -0.25 17.10 5.43
CA PRO A 74 -0.43 16.03 6.42
C PRO A 74 -1.51 15.02 5.99
N LEU A 75 -1.60 13.90 6.72
CA LEU A 75 -2.80 13.07 6.69
C LEU A 75 -4.03 13.94 6.97
N LEU A 76 -5.15 13.62 6.31
CA LEU A 76 -6.42 14.25 6.67
C LEU A 76 -6.87 13.76 8.06
N ASP A 77 -7.69 14.56 8.72
CA ASP A 77 -8.24 14.23 10.03
C ASP A 77 -8.93 12.86 10.03
N GLY A 78 -8.61 12.04 11.03
CA GLY A 78 -9.15 10.68 11.20
C GLY A 78 -8.51 9.59 10.32
N GLU A 79 -7.65 9.94 9.37
CA GLU A 79 -6.99 8.95 8.51
C GLU A 79 -6.00 8.06 9.27
N LEU A 80 -5.36 8.60 10.31
CA LEU A 80 -4.48 7.82 11.17
C LEU A 80 -5.27 6.76 11.97
N ASP A 81 -6.41 7.14 12.53
CA ASP A 81 -7.29 6.21 13.25
C ASP A 81 -7.85 5.15 12.31
N ARG A 82 -8.27 5.54 11.09
CA ARG A 82 -8.72 4.59 10.07
C ARG A 82 -7.61 3.61 9.68
N ALA A 83 -6.38 4.07 9.58
CA ALA A 83 -5.23 3.19 9.30
C ALA A 83 -4.98 2.20 10.43
N ALA A 84 -5.11 2.64 11.68
CA ALA A 84 -4.97 1.77 12.84
C ALA A 84 -6.10 0.73 12.92
N ASP A 85 -7.35 1.12 12.66
CA ASP A 85 -8.50 0.21 12.61
C ASP A 85 -8.37 -0.83 11.50
N TRP A 86 -7.95 -0.39 10.31
CA TRP A 86 -7.68 -1.28 9.18
C TRP A 86 -6.58 -2.30 9.52
N ALA A 87 -5.46 -1.84 10.09
CA ALA A 87 -4.36 -2.71 10.49
C ALA A 87 -4.77 -3.73 11.56
N ARG A 88 -5.64 -3.35 12.50
CA ARG A 88 -6.23 -4.28 13.48
C ARG A 88 -7.06 -5.37 12.81
N GLY A 89 -7.88 -5.00 11.81
CA GLY A 89 -8.65 -5.95 11.01
C GLY A 89 -7.79 -7.02 10.35
N LEU A 90 -6.62 -6.62 9.83
CA LEU A 90 -5.69 -7.58 9.21
C LEU A 90 -5.14 -8.62 10.18
N VAL A 91 -4.89 -8.26 11.44
CA VAL A 91 -4.38 -9.23 12.44
C VAL A 91 -5.41 -10.32 12.71
N HIS A 92 -6.68 -9.94 12.80
CA HIS A 92 -7.77 -10.91 12.95
C HIS A 92 -7.83 -11.89 11.77
N ASP A 93 -7.68 -11.38 10.53
CA ASP A 93 -7.65 -12.21 9.34
C ASP A 93 -6.43 -13.14 9.26
N LEU A 94 -5.32 -12.83 9.96
CA LEU A 94 -4.12 -13.68 9.99
C LEU A 94 -4.23 -14.83 10.99
N ASP A 95 -5.08 -14.70 12.00
CA ASP A 95 -5.31 -15.71 13.03
C ASP A 95 -6.34 -16.78 12.59
N ASP A 96 -7.06 -16.55 11.49
CA ASP A 96 -8.03 -17.45 10.83
C ASP A 96 -7.41 -18.29 9.68
#